data_AF-T1JN09-F1
#
_entry.id   AF-T1JN09-F1
#
_cell.length_a   1.000
_cell.length_b   1.000
_cell.length_c   1.000
_cell.angle_alpha   90.00
_cell.angle_beta   90.00
_cell.angle_gamma   90.00
#
_symmetry.space_group_name_H-M   'P 1'
#
loop_
_entity.id
_entity.type
_entity.pdbx_description
1 polymer ?
#
loop_
_entity_poly.entity_id
_entity_poly.type
_entity_poly.pdbx_seq_one_letter_code
_entity_poly.pdbx_strand_id
1 'polypeptide(L)'
;MTLNGYRYLGRKRLLEKDEPFVDGSSMVVRVEYSYWTLCYILSLEGAKKLLAAQPLSKMVPVDEFLPIMFDKHPESEWKQQFENRNLKAFSVAPLLVYPTHYTGDDNYISDTEDSLTLHTEL
;
A
#
# COMPACT_ATOMS: atom_id res chain seq x y z
N MET A 1 4.18 -11.81 -19.99
CA MET A 1 3.48 -11.86 -18.69
C MET A 1 2.76 -10.53 -18.50
N THR A 2 1.43 -10.50 -18.49
CA THR A 2 0.69 -9.24 -18.32
C THR A 2 0.55 -8.95 -16.82
N LEU A 3 1.22 -7.90 -16.35
CA LEU A 3 1.16 -7.45 -14.95
C LEU A 3 -0.15 -6.68 -14.71
N ASN A 4 -1.28 -7.39 -14.75
CA ASN A 4 -2.57 -6.82 -14.40
C ASN A 4 -2.70 -6.73 -12.87
N GLY A 5 -2.92 -5.52 -12.35
CA GLY A 5 -3.09 -5.28 -10.94
C GLY A 5 -2.58 -3.90 -10.54
N TYR A 6 -1.95 -3.84 -9.38
CA TYR A 6 -1.43 -2.63 -8.75
C TYR A 6 0.11 -2.64 -8.74
N ARG A 7 0.74 -1.48 -8.97
CA ARG A 7 2.19 -1.34 -9.03
C ARG A 7 2.65 -0.08 -8.31
N TYR A 8 3.48 -0.22 -7.28
CA TYR A 8 4.17 0.92 -6.68
C TYR A 8 5.35 1.38 -7.53
N LEU A 9 5.46 2.70 -7.68
CA LEU A 9 6.64 3.40 -8.20
C LEU A 9 7.40 4.14 -7.08
N GLY A 10 6.70 4.50 -6.00
CA GLY A 10 7.25 5.06 -4.77
C GLY A 10 6.39 4.67 -3.57
N ARG A 11 7.03 4.27 -2.46
CA ARG A 11 6.41 3.86 -1.19
C ARG A 11 7.44 3.76 -0.07
N LYS A 12 6.99 3.62 1.18
CA LYS A 12 7.84 3.29 2.34
C LYS A 12 7.90 1.77 2.53
N ARG A 13 9.04 1.18 2.13
CA ARG A 13 9.33 -0.24 2.36
C ARG A 13 9.65 -0.47 3.84
N LEU A 14 9.20 -1.59 4.38
CA LEU A 14 9.64 -2.07 5.69
C LEU A 14 10.82 -3.02 5.46
N LEU A 15 11.94 -2.75 6.14
CA LEU A 15 13.24 -3.39 5.85
C LEU A 15 13.28 -4.89 6.17
N GLU A 16 12.32 -5.40 6.92
CA GLU A 16 12.39 -6.74 7.53
C GLU A 16 11.91 -7.88 6.60
N LYS A 17 11.35 -7.57 5.43
CA LYS A 17 10.77 -8.59 4.54
C LYS A 17 11.43 -8.60 3.17
N ASP A 18 11.74 -9.82 2.72
CA ASP A 18 12.25 -10.05 1.38
C ASP A 18 11.13 -9.93 0.32
N GLU A 19 11.46 -9.35 -0.83
CA GLU A 19 10.52 -9.07 -1.91
C GLU A 19 11.07 -9.69 -3.21
N PRO A 20 10.68 -10.93 -3.53
CA PRO A 20 11.28 -11.65 -4.64
C PRO A 20 10.94 -10.98 -5.97
N PHE A 21 11.92 -10.97 -6.88
CA PHE A 21 11.70 -10.55 -8.26
C PHE A 21 10.64 -11.42 -8.94
N VAL A 22 9.85 -10.79 -9.82
CA VAL A 22 8.93 -11.49 -10.69
C VAL A 22 9.73 -12.27 -11.74
N ASP A 23 9.33 -13.51 -12.01
CA ASP A 23 10.00 -14.37 -13.00
C ASP A 23 10.23 -13.65 -14.33
N GLY A 24 11.49 -13.62 -14.77
CA GLY A 24 11.90 -12.95 -16.01
C GLY A 24 12.03 -11.43 -15.91
N SER A 25 11.95 -10.84 -14.71
CA SER A 25 12.18 -9.42 -14.45
C SER A 25 13.33 -9.20 -13.46
N SER A 26 14.19 -8.24 -13.75
CA SER A 26 15.22 -7.73 -12.83
C SER A 26 14.85 -6.36 -12.23
N MET A 27 13.65 -5.86 -12.51
CA MET A 27 13.21 -4.50 -12.13
C MET A 27 11.88 -4.47 -11.39
N VAL A 28 11.20 -5.60 -11.26
CA VAL A 28 9.88 -5.69 -10.64
C VAL A 28 9.86 -6.82 -9.62
N VAL A 29 9.40 -6.51 -8.40
CA VAL A 29 9.26 -7.44 -7.29
C VAL A 29 7.80 -7.65 -6.91
N ARG A 30 7.51 -8.78 -6.26
CA ARG A 30 6.25 -9.00 -5.55
C ARG A 30 6.31 -8.27 -4.21
N VAL A 31 5.27 -7.52 -3.89
CA VAL A 31 5.31 -6.64 -2.72
C VAL A 31 4.89 -7.35 -1.45
N GLU A 32 5.56 -6.97 -0.38
CA GLU A 32 5.13 -7.17 1.00
C GLU A 32 4.45 -5.92 1.54
N TYR A 33 3.99 -6.00 2.79
CA TYR A 33 3.40 -4.89 3.52
C TYR A 33 4.30 -3.64 3.49
N SER A 34 3.68 -2.48 3.28
CA SER A 34 4.37 -1.19 3.16
C SER A 34 3.42 -0.05 3.42
N TYR A 35 3.97 1.06 3.89
CA TYR A 35 3.23 2.32 4.03
C TYR A 35 3.46 3.23 2.84
N TRP A 36 2.70 4.31 2.78
CA TRP A 36 2.79 5.39 1.80
C TRP A 36 2.52 4.97 0.36
N THR A 37 1.54 5.61 -0.25
CA THR A 37 1.14 5.38 -1.65
C THR A 37 1.61 6.51 -2.54
N LEU A 38 2.92 6.83 -2.49
CA LEU A 38 3.50 8.05 -3.11
C LEU A 38 3.25 8.12 -4.61
N CYS A 39 3.46 7.00 -5.31
CA CYS A 39 3.23 6.93 -6.76
C CYS A 39 2.94 5.49 -7.16
N TYR A 40 1.95 5.30 -8.03
CA TYR A 40 1.52 3.97 -8.46
C TYR A 40 0.90 3.95 -9.85
N ILE A 41 0.84 2.75 -10.42
CA ILE A 41 0.08 2.44 -11.63
C ILE A 41 -1.01 1.43 -11.26
N LEU A 42 -2.25 1.72 -11.65
CA LEU A 42 -3.40 0.87 -11.44
C LEU A 42 -3.99 0.42 -12.79
N SER A 43 -4.09 -0.89 -13.02
CA SER A 43 -4.81 -1.39 -14.19
C SER A 43 -6.32 -1.36 -13.97
N LEU A 44 -7.09 -1.36 -15.06
CA LEU A 44 -8.56 -1.46 -15.00
C LEU A 44 -9.03 -2.70 -14.22
N GLU A 45 -8.36 -3.85 -14.40
CA GLU A 45 -8.67 -5.06 -13.65
C GLU A 45 -8.41 -4.87 -12.14
N GLY A 46 -7.29 -4.24 -11.77
CA GLY A 46 -6.99 -3.90 -10.38
C GLY A 46 -8.05 -2.98 -9.78
N ALA A 47 -8.45 -1.93 -10.51
CA ALA A 47 -9.48 -1.00 -10.07
C ALA A 47 -10.82 -1.70 -9.82
N LYS A 48 -11.23 -2.61 -10.72
CA LYS A 48 -12.46 -3.41 -10.56
C LYS A 48 -12.40 -4.30 -9.30
N LYS A 49 -11.26 -4.91 -9.00
CA LYS A 49 -11.08 -5.71 -7.76
C LYS A 49 -11.18 -4.86 -6.50
N LEU A 50 -10.56 -3.68 -6.50
CA LEU A 50 -10.65 -2.74 -5.38
C LEU A 50 -12.10 -2.28 -5.15
N LEU A 51 -12.85 -1.96 -6.21
CA LEU A 51 -14.25 -1.55 -6.10
C LEU A 51 -15.17 -2.69 -5.66
N ALA A 52 -14.90 -3.93 -6.08
CA ALA A 52 -15.68 -5.11 -5.67
C ALA A 52 -15.63 -5.36 -4.15
N ALA A 53 -14.62 -4.82 -3.46
CA ALA A 53 -14.50 -4.88 -2.00
C ALA A 53 -15.42 -3.89 -1.25
N GLN A 54 -16.17 -3.05 -1.97
CA GLN A 54 -17.08 -2.04 -1.40
C GLN A 54 -16.43 -1.16 -0.32
N PRO A 55 -15.27 -0.52 -0.59
CA PRO A 55 -14.45 0.14 0.42
C PRO A 55 -15.18 1.29 1.16
N LEU A 56 -16.16 1.93 0.52
CA LEU A 56 -16.94 3.02 1.13
C LEU A 56 -17.83 2.56 2.29
N SER A 57 -18.17 1.27 2.36
CA SER A 57 -18.98 0.70 3.45
C SER A 57 -18.16 0.35 4.70
N LYS A 58 -16.82 0.28 4.57
CA LYS A 58 -15.87 -0.16 5.61
C LYS A 58 -14.54 0.60 5.44
N MET A 59 -14.55 1.89 5.75
CA MET A 59 -13.41 2.77 5.45
C MET A 59 -12.19 2.45 6.33
N VAL A 60 -11.05 2.28 5.69
CA VAL A 60 -9.71 2.24 6.31
C VAL A 60 -8.76 3.11 5.47
N PRO A 61 -7.63 3.58 6.04
CA PRO A 61 -6.64 4.34 5.27
C PRO A 61 -6.18 3.59 4.03
N VAL A 62 -5.86 4.31 2.95
CA VAL A 62 -5.59 3.69 1.64
C VAL A 62 -4.34 2.80 1.65
N ASP A 63 -3.33 3.19 2.43
CA ASP A 63 -2.10 2.43 2.62
C ASP A 63 -2.28 1.20 3.52
N GLU A 64 -3.44 1.06 4.17
CA GLU A 64 -3.87 -0.16 4.86
C GLU A 64 -4.80 -1.00 3.98
N PHE A 65 -5.72 -0.34 3.27
CA PHE A 65 -6.63 -0.99 2.34
C PHE A 65 -5.89 -1.75 1.25
N LEU A 66 -4.87 -1.15 0.63
CA LEU A 66 -4.13 -1.79 -0.46
C LEU A 66 -3.46 -3.10 0.01
N PRO A 67 -2.66 -3.14 1.10
CA PRO A 67 -2.12 -4.38 1.63
C PRO A 67 -3.13 -5.39 2.09
N ILE A 68 -4.31 -4.97 2.56
CA ILE A 68 -5.42 -5.91 2.79
C ILE A 68 -5.79 -6.56 1.47
N MET A 69 -6.02 -5.79 0.41
CA MET A 69 -6.52 -6.29 -0.87
C MET A 69 -5.54 -7.20 -1.62
N PHE A 70 -4.23 -7.08 -1.38
CA PHE A 70 -3.21 -8.01 -1.88
C PHE A 70 -2.73 -9.04 -0.84
N ASP A 71 -3.48 -9.18 0.26
CA ASP A 71 -3.32 -10.20 1.31
C ASP A 71 -1.95 -10.21 2.03
N LYS A 72 -1.39 -9.03 2.27
CA LYS A 72 -0.10 -8.86 2.97
C LYS A 72 -0.19 -8.02 4.24
N HIS A 73 -1.36 -7.48 4.57
CA HIS A 73 -1.57 -6.72 5.80
C HIS A 73 -1.32 -7.58 7.06
N PRO A 74 -0.65 -7.06 8.10
CA PRO A 74 -0.35 -7.80 9.32
C PRO A 74 -1.60 -8.08 10.16
N GLU A 75 -2.50 -7.10 10.32
CA GLU A 75 -3.69 -7.24 11.16
C GLU A 75 -4.73 -8.18 10.56
N SER A 76 -5.00 -9.29 11.25
CA SER A 76 -5.92 -10.32 10.79
C SER A 76 -7.38 -9.89 10.91
N GLU A 77 -7.73 -9.13 11.96
CA GLU A 77 -9.09 -8.62 12.20
C GLU A 77 -9.55 -7.69 11.07
N TRP A 78 -8.63 -6.86 10.56
CA TRP A 78 -8.92 -5.93 9.48
C TRP A 78 -9.10 -6.68 8.16
N LYS A 79 -8.22 -7.65 7.85
CA LYS A 79 -8.36 -8.50 6.66
C LYS A 79 -9.67 -9.27 6.62
N GLN A 80 -10.18 -9.72 7.77
CA GLN A 80 -11.46 -10.44 7.86
C GLN A 80 -12.65 -9.59 7.39
N GLN A 81 -12.55 -8.26 7.42
CA GLN A 81 -13.60 -7.37 6.90
C GLN A 81 -13.68 -7.35 5.36
N PHE A 82 -12.65 -7.86 4.66
CA PHE A 82 -12.52 -7.87 3.22
C PHE A 82 -12.21 -9.29 2.73
N GLU A 83 -13.24 -10.04 2.35
CA GLU A 83 -13.12 -11.48 2.06
C GLU A 83 -12.30 -11.76 0.78
N ASN A 84 -12.49 -10.99 -0.28
CA ASN A 84 -11.88 -11.22 -1.59
C ASN A 84 -10.60 -10.39 -1.79
N ARG A 85 -9.46 -10.93 -1.34
CA ARG A 85 -8.13 -10.26 -1.36
C ARG A 85 -7.26 -10.76 -2.51
N ASN A 86 -7.77 -10.66 -3.74
CA ASN A 86 -7.15 -11.23 -4.95
C ASN A 86 -6.40 -10.21 -5.84
N LEU A 87 -6.08 -9.04 -5.28
CA LEU A 87 -5.31 -8.02 -6.00
C LEU A 87 -3.86 -8.50 -6.17
N LYS A 88 -3.38 -8.53 -7.41
CA LYS A 88 -1.95 -8.73 -7.67
C LYS A 88 -1.24 -7.40 -7.49
N ALA A 89 -0.24 -7.36 -6.62
CA ALA A 89 0.52 -6.15 -6.34
C ALA A 89 2.02 -6.37 -6.56
N PHE A 90 2.67 -5.36 -7.13
CA PHE A 90 4.09 -5.36 -7.49
C PHE A 90 4.72 -4.00 -7.17
N SER A 91 6.05 -3.94 -7.17
CA SER A 91 6.80 -2.70 -7.04
C SER A 91 7.97 -2.72 -8.00
N VAL A 92 8.37 -1.54 -8.47
CA VAL A 92 9.68 -1.39 -9.12
C VAL A 92 10.80 -1.50 -8.07
N ALA A 93 11.94 -2.04 -8.50
CA ALA A 93 13.16 -2.17 -7.71
C ALA A 93 14.36 -1.80 -8.61
N PRO A 94 15.07 -0.68 -8.36
CA PRO A 94 14.86 0.30 -7.29
C PRO A 94 13.55 1.12 -7.46
N LEU A 95 13.13 1.80 -6.40
CA LEU A 95 12.00 2.75 -6.48
C LEU A 95 12.36 3.92 -7.41
N LEU A 96 11.35 4.46 -8.11
CA LEU A 96 11.51 5.58 -9.05
C LEU A 96 11.10 6.92 -8.45
N VAL A 97 10.22 6.91 -7.44
CA VAL A 97 9.71 8.11 -6.77
C VAL A 97 10.01 8.01 -5.28
N TYR A 98 10.56 9.08 -4.74
CA TYR A 98 10.89 9.25 -3.33
C TYR A 98 10.33 10.59 -2.83
N PRO A 99 10.00 10.70 -1.53
CA PRO A 99 9.64 11.99 -0.97
C PRO A 99 10.88 12.90 -0.91
N THR A 100 10.65 14.22 -0.83
CA THR A 100 11.74 15.19 -0.64
C THR A 100 12.24 15.23 0.80
N HIS A 101 11.36 14.90 1.77
CA HIS A 101 11.65 14.82 3.20
C HIS A 101 10.94 13.60 3.79
N TYR A 102 11.61 12.88 4.69
CA TYR A 102 11.03 11.78 5.46
C TYR A 102 10.58 12.29 6.84
N THR A 103 9.68 11.53 7.50
CA THR A 103 9.32 11.78 8.90
C THR A 103 10.58 11.90 9.76
N GLY A 104 10.73 13.03 10.46
CA GLY A 104 11.89 13.34 11.32
C GLY A 104 12.98 14.18 10.64
N ASP A 105 12.92 14.41 9.33
CA ASP A 105 13.83 15.34 8.66
C ASP A 105 13.52 16.80 9.02
N ASP A 106 14.55 17.65 9.01
CA ASP A 106 14.38 19.10 9.20
C ASP A 106 13.41 19.66 8.14
N ASN A 107 12.43 20.44 8.58
CA ASN A 107 11.36 21.01 7.76
C ASN A 107 10.40 19.98 7.12
N TYR A 108 10.35 18.74 7.61
CA TYR A 108 9.24 17.83 7.34
C TYR A 108 7.93 18.46 7.84
N ILE A 109 6.90 18.48 6.99
CA ILE A 109 5.56 18.97 7.31
C ILE A 109 4.57 17.87 6.92
N SER A 110 3.63 17.59 7.82
CA SER A 110 2.56 16.63 7.61
C SER A 110 1.23 17.20 8.08
N ASP A 111 0.16 16.95 7.32
CA ASP A 111 -1.22 17.23 7.72
C ASP A 111 -1.90 16.00 8.36
N THR A 112 -1.24 14.83 8.32
CA THR A 112 -1.76 13.57 8.85
C THR A 112 -0.95 12.98 9.99
N GLU A 113 0.31 13.40 10.17
CA GLU A 113 1.14 13.02 11.33
C GLU A 113 1.06 14.13 12.41
N ASP A 114 1.12 13.76 13.69
CA ASP A 114 1.06 14.66 14.88
C ASP A 114 -0.27 15.34 15.24
N SER A 115 -1.41 14.74 14.84
CA SER A 115 -2.72 15.23 15.31
C SER A 115 -2.90 15.07 16.82
N LEU A 116 -3.47 16.10 17.48
CA LEU A 116 -3.86 16.03 18.88
C LEU A 116 -4.98 15.00 19.06
N THR A 117 -4.76 14.01 19.94
CA THR A 117 -5.83 13.10 20.36
C THR A 117 -6.88 13.89 21.12
N LEU A 118 -8.09 13.96 20.58
CA LEU A 118 -9.23 14.56 21.27
C LEU A 118 -9.76 13.55 22.30
N HIS A 119 -9.61 13.87 23.59
CA HIS A 119 -10.32 13.16 24.65
C HIS A 119 -11.69 13.82 24.83
N THR A 120 -12.76 13.16 24.41
CA THR A 120 -14.11 13.53 24.83
C THR A 120 -14.34 12.92 26.21
N GLU A 121 -14.37 13.75 27.25
CA GLU A 121 -14.99 13.35 28.51
C GLU A 121 -16.48 13.15 28.26
N LEU A 122 -16.94 11.90 28.43
CA LEU A 122 -18.36 11.53 28.47
C LEU A 122 -18.83 11.48 29.93
#